data_AF-A0A453C3K8-F1
#
_entry.id   AF-A0A453C3K8-F1
#
_cell.length_a   1.000
_cell.length_b   1.000
_cell.length_c   1.000
_cell.angle_alpha   90.00
_cell.angle_beta   90.00
_cell.angle_gamma   90.00
#
_symmetry.space_group_name_H-M   'P 1'
#
loop_
_entity.id
_entity.type
_entity.pdbx_description
1 polymer ?
#
loop_
_entity_poly.entity_id
_entity_poly.type
_entity_poly.pdbx_seq_one_letter_code
_entity_poly.pdbx_strand_id
1 'polypeptide(L)'
;MIGFDAMMRANSTLEDFCRSYFIFHGLDVNRPHSVFKFLPFLSFTESYIYQLDASNEDSLLLVPDNNSSSTVLERKIQGSSQMSLSDMLDPLDNLLQCQGLMTDQLGNSARCPCKHVKYSPYLIELALYFPCFRLRNELKSGIQYWSLERKLCQALSRNDKISIEDVMEAIHLKSFDYRVLNLMMYRLTGQQVNDLHMEFLSVSEFLVEICDD
;
A
#
# COMPACT_ATOMS: atom_id res chain seq x y z
N MET A 1 2.31 -15.75 6.50
CA MET A 1 2.83 -15.13 7.73
C MET A 1 3.76 -14.01 7.31
N ILE A 2 3.71 -12.84 7.96
CA ILE A 2 4.58 -11.72 7.60
C ILE A 2 6.00 -12.01 8.09
N GLY A 3 7.01 -11.81 7.24
CA GLY A 3 8.42 -12.00 7.57
C GLY A 3 8.94 -10.94 8.56
N PHE A 4 9.85 -11.34 9.46
CA PHE A 4 10.44 -10.43 10.43
C PHE A 4 11.19 -9.27 9.76
N ASP A 5 11.90 -9.53 8.66
CA ASP A 5 12.63 -8.50 7.93
C ASP A 5 11.69 -7.43 7.34
N ALA A 6 10.52 -7.85 6.83
CA ALA A 6 9.51 -6.94 6.32
C ALA A 6 8.94 -6.05 7.45
N MET A 7 8.74 -6.62 8.64
CA MET A 7 8.35 -5.85 9.83
C MET A 7 9.43 -4.86 10.27
N MET A 8 10.70 -5.25 10.20
CA MET A 8 11.80 -4.39 10.59
C MET A 8 11.96 -3.20 9.63
N ARG A 9 11.81 -3.41 8.32
CA ARG A 9 11.82 -2.32 7.33
C ARG A 9 10.66 -1.34 7.56
N ALA A 10 9.46 -1.89 7.76
CA ALA A 10 8.25 -1.11 8.03
C ALA A 10 8.39 -0.14 9.21
N ASN A 11 9.23 -0.42 10.22
CA ASN A 11 9.36 0.44 11.39
C ASN A 11 9.82 1.87 11.05
N SER A 12 10.75 2.01 10.10
CA SER A 12 11.24 3.33 9.68
C SER A 12 10.14 4.15 9.01
N THR A 13 9.48 3.57 8.00
CA THR A 13 8.31 4.16 7.34
C THR A 13 7.20 4.51 8.33
N LEU A 14 6.92 3.64 9.29
CA LEU A 14 5.89 3.91 10.30
C LEU A 14 6.27 5.06 11.23
N GLU A 15 7.54 5.18 11.62
CA GLU A 15 8.00 6.32 12.41
C GLU A 15 7.81 7.63 11.64
N ASP A 16 8.26 7.67 10.39
CA ASP A 16 8.14 8.84 9.52
C ASP A 16 6.67 9.18 9.24
N PHE A 17 5.85 8.15 9.00
CA PHE A 17 4.42 8.29 8.79
C PHE A 17 3.72 8.88 10.03
N CYS A 18 4.04 8.34 11.22
CA CYS A 18 3.47 8.84 12.47
C CYS A 18 3.88 10.28 12.76
N ARG A 19 5.14 10.65 12.48
CA ARG A 19 5.64 12.02 12.68
C ARG A 19 5.01 13.02 11.72
N SER A 20 4.81 12.61 10.47
CA SER A 20 4.46 13.51 9.38
C SER A 20 2.95 13.61 9.16
N TYR A 21 2.20 12.51 9.29
CA TYR A 21 0.81 12.45 8.82
C TYR A 21 -0.26 12.39 9.90
N PHE A 22 0.09 12.05 11.14
CA PHE A 22 -0.89 11.94 12.23
C PHE A 22 -1.63 13.25 12.51
N ILE A 23 -0.97 14.38 12.28
CA ILE A 23 -1.57 15.72 12.39
C ILE A 23 -2.76 15.91 11.46
N PHE A 24 -2.75 15.34 10.24
CA PHE A 24 -3.84 15.45 9.28
C PHE A 24 -5.07 14.60 9.67
N HIS A 25 -4.86 13.63 10.55
CA HIS A 25 -5.91 12.73 11.05
C HIS A 25 -6.39 13.13 12.46
N GLY A 26 -5.99 14.29 12.96
CA GLY A 26 -6.36 14.78 14.29
C GLY A 26 -5.81 13.92 15.43
N LEU A 27 -4.73 13.18 15.18
CA LEU A 27 -4.03 12.42 16.20
C LEU A 27 -3.00 13.32 16.88
N ASP A 28 -3.18 13.49 18.18
CA ASP A 28 -2.32 14.30 19.03
C ASP A 28 -1.24 13.43 19.69
N VAL A 29 0.02 13.84 19.54
CA VAL A 29 1.19 13.22 20.18
C VAL A 29 1.09 13.23 21.71
N ASN A 30 0.35 14.19 22.28
CA ASN A 30 0.09 14.27 23.71
C ASN A 30 -1.00 13.28 24.18
N ARG A 31 -1.62 12.54 23.26
CA ARG A 31 -2.64 11.52 23.53
C ARG A 31 -2.18 10.15 23.01
N PRO A 32 -1.15 9.55 23.63
CA PRO A 32 -0.50 8.33 23.13
C PRO A 32 -1.46 7.16 22.92
N HIS A 33 -2.54 7.05 23.72
CA HIS A 33 -3.52 5.98 23.56
C HIS A 33 -4.18 5.96 22.16
N SER A 34 -4.38 7.13 21.54
CA SER A 34 -4.92 7.25 20.19
C SER A 34 -3.90 6.81 19.12
N VAL A 35 -2.61 7.02 19.38
CA VAL A 35 -1.49 6.62 18.51
C VAL A 35 -1.36 5.09 18.51
N PHE A 36 -1.26 4.48 19.69
CA PHE A 36 -1.06 3.03 19.81
C PHE A 36 -2.25 2.20 19.34
N LYS A 37 -3.46 2.76 19.33
CA LYS A 37 -4.68 2.07 18.88
C LYS A 37 -4.58 1.59 17.42
N PHE A 38 -3.93 2.35 16.56
CA PHE A 38 -3.91 2.10 15.12
C PHE A 38 -2.62 1.46 14.63
N LEU A 39 -1.54 1.54 15.42
CA LEU A 39 -0.24 0.96 15.07
C LEU A 39 -0.28 -0.51 14.63
N PRO A 40 -1.09 -1.42 15.22
CA PRO A 40 -1.13 -2.80 14.73
C PRO A 40 -1.64 -2.92 13.28
N PHE A 41 -2.60 -2.08 12.88
CA PHE A 41 -3.14 -2.08 11.51
C PHE A 41 -2.17 -1.46 10.51
N LEU A 42 -1.54 -0.34 10.89
CA LEU A 42 -0.52 0.32 10.07
C LEU A 42 0.69 -0.59 9.90
N SER A 43 1.19 -1.17 11.01
CA SER A 43 2.32 -2.08 11.01
C SER A 43 2.06 -3.32 10.17
N PHE A 44 0.89 -3.94 10.30
CA PHE A 44 0.53 -5.08 9.46
C PHE A 44 0.54 -4.70 7.97
N THR A 45 -0.10 -3.60 7.61
CA THR A 45 -0.27 -3.18 6.21
C THR A 45 1.07 -2.85 5.59
N GLU A 46 1.86 -2.03 6.26
CA GLU A 46 3.18 -1.62 5.79
C GLU A 46 4.15 -2.80 5.67
N SER A 47 4.18 -3.66 6.69
CA SER A 47 5.01 -4.86 6.65
C SER A 47 4.57 -5.83 5.54
N TYR A 48 3.27 -5.87 5.23
CA TYR A 48 2.77 -6.69 4.14
C TYR A 48 3.20 -6.14 2.78
N ILE A 49 3.08 -4.82 2.57
CA ILE A 49 3.54 -4.15 1.35
C ILE A 49 5.04 -4.40 1.14
N TYR A 50 5.87 -4.21 2.17
CA TYR A 50 7.30 -4.52 2.09
C TYR A 50 7.57 -5.99 1.72
N GLN A 51 6.79 -6.93 2.25
CA GLN A 51 6.98 -8.34 1.90
C GLN A 51 6.66 -8.61 0.42
N LEU A 52 5.64 -7.96 -0.13
CA LEU A 52 5.33 -8.05 -1.55
C LEU A 52 6.42 -7.41 -2.40
N ASP A 53 6.93 -6.28 -1.95
CA ASP A 53 8.01 -5.56 -2.60
C ASP A 53 9.28 -6.42 -2.70
N ALA A 54 9.70 -7.05 -1.59
CA ALA A 54 10.82 -8.01 -1.61
C ALA A 54 10.55 -9.21 -2.53
N SER A 55 9.32 -9.72 -2.57
CA SER A 55 8.95 -10.83 -3.46
C SER A 55 9.03 -10.43 -4.94
N ASN A 56 8.73 -9.16 -5.22
CA ASN A 56 8.85 -8.56 -6.54
C ASN A 56 10.32 -8.34 -6.93
N GLU A 57 11.17 -7.84 -6.03
CA GLU A 57 12.62 -7.70 -6.24
C GLU A 57 13.31 -9.06 -6.46
N ASP A 58 12.95 -10.09 -5.68
CA ASP A 58 13.46 -11.46 -5.86
C ASP A 58 13.14 -11.99 -7.26
N SER A 59 11.97 -11.63 -7.82
CA SER A 59 11.56 -12.01 -9.17
C SER A 59 12.41 -11.33 -10.25
N LEU A 60 13.00 -10.16 -9.97
CA LEU A 60 13.93 -9.47 -10.86
C LEU A 60 15.31 -10.13 -10.88
N LEU A 61 15.77 -10.67 -9.75
CA LEU A 61 17.06 -11.36 -9.63
C LEU A 61 17.10 -12.74 -10.31
N LEU A 62 15.94 -13.33 -10.62
CA LEU A 62 15.82 -14.65 -11.25
C LEU A 62 15.95 -14.64 -12.78
N VAL A 63 16.22 -13.49 -13.41
CA VAL A 63 16.53 -13.45 -14.85
C VAL A 63 17.90 -14.12 -15.06
N PRO A 64 17.97 -15.28 -15.73
CA PRO A 64 19.21 -16.05 -15.77
C PRO A 64 20.24 -15.33 -16.65
N ASP A 65 21.42 -15.09 -16.08
CA ASP A 65 22.63 -14.92 -16.87
C ASP A 65 22.80 -16.17 -17.74
N ASN A 66 22.82 -15.98 -19.06
CA ASN A 66 22.90 -17.06 -20.06
C ASN A 66 24.21 -17.88 -20.02
N ASN A 67 25.02 -17.81 -18.96
CA ASN A 67 26.39 -18.32 -18.92
C ASN A 67 26.79 -19.18 -17.71
N SER A 68 25.87 -19.86 -17.01
CA SER A 68 26.32 -20.88 -16.05
C SER A 68 25.34 -22.06 -15.88
N SER A 69 25.85 -23.23 -16.26
CA SER A 69 25.35 -24.61 -16.11
C SER A 69 24.10 -24.81 -15.26
N SER A 70 23.03 -25.20 -15.96
CA SER A 70 21.85 -25.89 -15.45
C SER A 70 22.23 -27.18 -14.70
N THR A 71 21.60 -27.40 -13.55
CA THR A 71 21.20 -28.72 -12.99
C THR A 71 20.62 -28.60 -11.58
N VAL A 72 20.81 -27.47 -10.88
CA VAL A 72 20.19 -27.20 -9.56
C VAL A 72 19.00 -26.24 -9.64
N LEU A 73 18.98 -25.35 -10.64
CA LEU A 73 17.95 -24.30 -10.80
C LEU A 73 16.57 -24.84 -11.24
N GLU A 74 16.54 -25.91 -12.04
CA GLU A 74 15.29 -26.46 -12.60
C GLU A 74 14.35 -27.04 -11.53
N ARG A 75 14.86 -27.39 -10.34
CA ARG A 75 14.05 -27.96 -9.28
C ARG A 75 13.21 -26.93 -8.51
N LYS A 76 13.51 -25.63 -8.62
CA LYS A 76 12.69 -24.55 -8.01
C LYS A 76 11.61 -24.02 -8.95
N ILE A 77 11.80 -24.14 -10.27
CA ILE A 77 10.88 -23.60 -11.28
C ILE A 77 9.58 -24.43 -11.35
N GLN A 78 9.63 -25.73 -11.03
CA GLN A 78 8.45 -26.60 -11.13
C GLN A 78 7.42 -26.43 -10.00
N GLY A 79 7.70 -25.63 -8.96
CA GLY A 79 6.87 -25.53 -7.75
C GLY A 79 6.29 -24.16 -7.43
N SER A 80 6.72 -23.09 -8.11
CA SER A 80 6.20 -21.74 -7.87
C SER A 80 5.10 -21.47 -8.89
N SER A 81 3.83 -21.68 -8.51
CA SER A 81 2.72 -21.12 -9.28
C SER A 81 2.99 -19.62 -9.40
N GLN A 82 3.10 -19.10 -10.63
CA GLN A 82 3.10 -17.66 -10.89
C GLN A 82 1.77 -17.10 -10.37
N MET A 83 1.75 -16.75 -9.09
CA MET A 83 0.63 -16.09 -8.44
C MET A 83 0.58 -14.69 -9.05
N SER A 84 -0.59 -14.30 -9.57
CA SER A 84 -0.74 -12.99 -10.19
C SER A 84 -0.48 -11.90 -9.13
N LEU A 85 -0.01 -10.72 -9.52
CA LEU A 85 0.17 -9.60 -8.58
C LEU A 85 -1.13 -9.21 -7.87
N SER A 86 -2.27 -9.45 -8.55
CA SER A 86 -3.58 -9.27 -7.94
C SER A 86 -3.79 -10.27 -6.81
N ASP A 87 -3.45 -11.54 -7.05
CA ASP A 87 -3.56 -12.62 -6.08
C ASP A 87 -2.65 -12.37 -4.85
N MET A 88 -1.58 -11.59 -5.02
CA MET A 88 -0.68 -11.17 -3.93
C MET A 88 -1.31 -10.16 -2.97
N LEU A 89 -2.27 -9.34 -3.42
CA LEU A 89 -2.95 -8.36 -2.56
C LEU A 89 -4.26 -8.88 -1.98
N ASP A 90 -4.79 -10.00 -2.49
CA ASP A 90 -6.02 -10.61 -1.99
C ASP A 90 -6.00 -10.88 -0.48
N PRO A 91 -4.92 -11.36 0.16
CA PRO A 91 -4.90 -11.56 1.60
C PRO A 91 -5.02 -10.24 2.38
N LEU A 92 -4.44 -9.15 1.88
CA LEU A 92 -4.57 -7.82 2.46
C LEU A 92 -5.99 -7.28 2.25
N ASP A 93 -6.54 -7.36 1.04
CA ASP A 93 -7.92 -6.93 0.75
C ASP A 93 -8.92 -7.71 1.62
N ASN A 94 -8.76 -9.03 1.73
CA ASN A 94 -9.58 -9.89 2.58
C ASN A 94 -9.47 -9.55 4.07
N LEU A 95 -8.25 -9.28 4.59
CA LEU A 95 -8.08 -8.89 5.99
C LEU A 95 -8.77 -7.56 6.27
N LEU A 96 -8.55 -6.57 5.41
CA LEU A 96 -9.17 -5.25 5.54
C LEU A 96 -10.71 -5.37 5.44
N GLN A 97 -11.24 -6.27 4.59
CA GLN A 97 -12.66 -6.62 4.56
C GLN A 97 -13.12 -7.24 5.88
N CYS A 98 -12.46 -8.27 6.40
CA CYS A 98 -12.85 -8.93 7.65
C CYS A 98 -12.85 -7.98 8.87
N GLN A 99 -12.01 -6.93 8.85
CA GLN A 99 -11.95 -5.92 9.91
C GLN A 99 -12.93 -4.75 9.70
N GLY A 100 -13.77 -4.80 8.67
CA GLY A 100 -14.73 -3.75 8.33
C GLY A 100 -14.10 -2.49 7.72
N LEU A 101 -12.83 -2.57 7.33
CA LEU A 101 -12.09 -1.49 6.66
C LEU A 101 -12.37 -1.47 5.15
N MET A 102 -12.92 -2.55 4.59
CA MET A 102 -13.33 -2.65 3.17
C MET A 102 -14.78 -3.11 2.97
N THR A 103 -15.60 -3.25 4.03
CA THR A 103 -16.99 -3.73 3.86
C THR A 103 -17.98 -2.62 3.56
N ASP A 104 -18.90 -2.92 2.65
CA ASP A 104 -20.16 -2.20 2.45
C ASP A 104 -21.04 -2.46 3.68
N GLN A 105 -21.38 -1.43 4.47
CA GLN A 105 -22.31 -1.59 5.61
C GLN A 105 -23.77 -1.69 5.16
N LEU A 106 -24.08 -2.61 4.24
CA LEU A 106 -25.45 -3.07 4.01
C LEU A 106 -25.64 -4.41 4.75
N GLY A 107 -25.97 -4.31 6.04
CA GLY A 107 -26.50 -5.43 6.81
C GLY A 107 -25.56 -6.01 7.86
N ASN A 108 -25.32 -5.27 8.95
CA ASN A 108 -25.50 -5.83 10.29
C ASN A 108 -25.34 -4.74 11.36
N SER A 109 -26.48 -4.39 11.95
CA SER A 109 -26.54 -3.64 13.20
C SER A 109 -25.85 -4.45 14.31
N ALA A 110 -24.60 -4.12 14.64
CA ALA A 110 -24.07 -4.17 16.02
C ALA A 110 -22.59 -3.73 16.09
N ARG A 111 -22.37 -2.59 16.76
CA ARG A 111 -21.13 -2.15 17.43
C ARG A 111 -20.07 -1.46 16.57
N CYS A 112 -20.36 -0.23 16.15
CA CYS A 112 -19.36 0.84 16.18
C CYS A 112 -19.80 1.91 17.23
N PRO A 113 -18.93 2.40 18.13
CA PRO A 113 -19.37 3.27 19.24
C PRO A 113 -19.51 4.76 18.90
N CYS A 114 -19.26 5.19 17.65
CA CYS A 114 -19.42 6.60 17.27
C CYS A 114 -20.89 6.93 16.97
N LYS A 115 -21.68 7.15 18.02
CA LYS A 115 -23.00 7.78 17.90
C LYS A 115 -22.87 9.30 17.79
N HIS A 116 -23.76 9.87 16.99
CA HIS A 116 -24.14 11.28 16.85
C HIS A 116 -23.44 12.12 15.77
N VAL A 117 -23.84 11.88 14.52
CA VAL A 117 -24.10 12.99 13.60
C VAL A 117 -25.39 12.69 12.83
N LYS A 118 -26.40 13.58 12.92
CA LYS A 118 -27.66 13.47 12.17
C LYS A 118 -27.42 14.01 10.76
N TYR A 119 -27.17 13.14 9.79
CA TYR A 119 -27.29 13.48 8.37
C TYR A 119 -28.08 12.42 7.60
N SER A 120 -28.63 12.84 6.46
CA SER A 120 -29.50 12.07 5.57
C SER A 120 -28.87 10.72 5.16
N PRO A 121 -29.62 9.60 5.16
CA PRO A 121 -29.09 8.25 4.93
C PRO A 121 -28.38 8.07 3.57
N TYR A 122 -28.76 8.83 2.54
CA TYR A 122 -28.13 8.76 1.21
C TYR A 122 -26.71 9.36 1.16
N LEU A 123 -26.36 10.31 2.04
CA LEU A 123 -25.02 10.91 2.07
C LEU A 123 -24.01 10.05 2.85
N ILE A 124 -24.49 9.27 3.82
CA ILE A 124 -23.67 8.35 4.61
C ILE A 124 -23.19 7.17 3.76
N GLU A 125 -24.06 6.68 2.87
CA GLU A 125 -23.79 5.55 1.98
C GLU A 125 -22.65 5.86 0.98
N LEU A 126 -22.68 7.04 0.35
CA LEU A 126 -21.60 7.53 -0.52
C LEU A 126 -20.29 7.78 0.25
N ALA A 127 -20.36 8.37 1.45
CA ALA A 127 -19.18 8.71 2.26
C ALA A 127 -18.43 7.48 2.79
N LEU A 128 -19.10 6.35 2.98
CA LEU A 128 -18.49 5.09 3.43
C LEU A 128 -17.99 4.20 2.28
N TYR A 129 -18.64 4.28 1.11
CA TYR A 129 -18.27 3.52 -0.09
C TYR A 129 -16.98 4.05 -0.75
N PHE A 130 -16.87 5.38 -0.82
CA PHE A 130 -15.80 6.05 -1.55
C PHE A 130 -14.38 5.76 -1.05
N PRO A 131 -14.12 5.66 0.27
CA PRO A 131 -12.79 5.31 0.77
C PRO A 131 -12.38 3.86 0.48
N CYS A 132 -13.31 2.88 0.47
CA CYS A 132 -13.00 1.49 0.07
C CYS A 132 -12.53 1.45 -1.39
N PHE A 133 -13.24 2.15 -2.26
CA PHE A 133 -12.91 2.24 -3.68
C PHE A 133 -11.54 2.88 -3.90
N ARG A 134 -11.26 3.99 -3.20
CA ARG A 134 -9.95 4.66 -3.26
C ARG A 134 -8.82 3.77 -2.77
N LEU A 135 -9.01 3.09 -1.63
CA LEU A 135 -8.00 2.20 -1.07
C LEU A 135 -7.62 1.07 -2.05
N ARG A 136 -8.63 0.48 -2.73
CA ARG A 136 -8.39 -0.50 -3.80
C ARG A 136 -7.68 0.08 -5.02
N ASN A 137 -7.95 1.33 -5.38
CA ASN A 137 -7.26 1.97 -6.49
C ASN A 137 -5.79 2.25 -6.15
N GLU A 138 -5.47 2.63 -4.91
CA GLU A 138 -4.08 2.77 -4.48
C GLU A 138 -3.34 1.43 -4.48
N LEU A 139 -4.00 0.35 -4.02
CA LEU A 139 -3.44 -1.00 -4.12
C LEU A 139 -3.19 -1.43 -5.57
N LYS A 140 -4.09 -1.09 -6.50
CA LYS A 140 -3.86 -1.30 -7.94
C LYS A 140 -2.71 -0.46 -8.49
N SER A 141 -2.52 0.75 -7.96
CA SER A 141 -1.39 1.62 -8.30
C SER A 141 -0.08 0.95 -7.91
N GLY A 142 -0.01 0.29 -6.75
CA GLY A 142 1.14 -0.55 -6.37
C GLY A 142 1.41 -1.71 -7.33
N ILE A 143 0.37 -2.40 -7.80
CA ILE A 143 0.52 -3.43 -8.86
C ILE A 143 1.13 -2.84 -10.14
N GLN A 144 0.65 -1.67 -10.55
CA GLN A 144 1.14 -0.97 -11.73
C GLN A 144 2.60 -0.52 -11.55
N TYR A 145 2.94 0.01 -10.37
CA TYR A 145 4.31 0.36 -9.98
C TYR A 145 5.25 -0.84 -10.14
N TRP A 146 4.97 -1.97 -9.49
CA TRP A 146 5.82 -3.16 -9.60
C TRP A 146 5.91 -3.69 -11.04
N SER A 147 4.85 -3.52 -11.85
CA SER A 147 4.93 -3.85 -13.27
C SER A 147 5.88 -2.94 -14.05
N LEU A 148 5.86 -1.65 -13.78
CA LEU A 148 6.76 -0.68 -14.39
C LEU A 148 8.20 -0.88 -13.91
N GLU A 149 8.41 -1.10 -12.62
CA GLU A 149 9.72 -1.37 -12.05
C GLU A 149 10.35 -2.59 -12.73
N ARG A 150 9.59 -3.70 -12.86
CA ARG A 150 10.10 -4.88 -13.59
C ARG A 150 10.44 -4.58 -15.05
N LYS A 151 9.61 -3.79 -15.73
CA LYS A 151 9.84 -3.38 -17.12
C LYS A 151 11.11 -2.52 -17.25
N LEU A 152 11.26 -1.52 -16.38
CA LEU A 152 12.39 -0.59 -16.37
C LEU A 152 13.69 -1.30 -16.03
N CYS A 153 13.71 -2.13 -14.98
CA CYS A 153 14.87 -2.93 -14.60
C CYS A 153 15.28 -3.91 -15.70
N GLN A 154 14.33 -4.57 -16.38
CA GLN A 154 14.65 -5.44 -17.51
C GLN A 154 15.24 -4.67 -18.70
N ALA A 155 14.71 -3.49 -19.02
CA ALA A 155 15.26 -2.63 -20.07
C ALA A 155 16.68 -2.18 -19.72
N LEU A 156 16.93 -1.79 -18.46
CA LEU A 156 18.24 -1.39 -17.96
C LEU A 156 19.25 -2.54 -18.07
N SER A 157 18.88 -3.76 -17.64
CA SER A 157 19.74 -4.95 -17.74
C SER A 157 20.07 -5.35 -19.19
N ARG A 158 19.20 -5.02 -20.14
CA ARG A 158 19.41 -5.28 -21.58
C ARG A 158 20.09 -4.12 -22.31
N ASN A 159 20.33 -3.00 -21.61
CA ASN A 159 20.81 -1.74 -22.20
C ASN A 159 19.88 -1.22 -23.32
N ASP A 160 18.58 -1.46 -23.17
CA ASP A 160 17.53 -0.99 -24.08
C ASP A 160 17.21 0.49 -23.80
N LYS A 161 16.56 1.15 -24.78
CA LYS A 161 16.11 2.53 -24.60
C LYS A 161 15.00 2.58 -23.54
N ILE A 162 15.23 3.38 -22.49
CA ILE A 162 14.24 3.64 -21.43
C ILE A 162 13.27 4.74 -21.87
N SER A 163 11.99 4.52 -21.62
CA SER A 163 10.92 5.48 -21.85
C SER A 163 10.85 6.45 -20.68
N ILE A 164 10.90 7.77 -20.95
CA ILE A 164 10.78 8.79 -19.91
C ILE A 164 9.37 8.74 -19.31
N GLU A 165 8.36 8.46 -20.14
CA GLU A 165 6.97 8.34 -19.71
C GLU A 165 6.77 7.20 -18.70
N ASP A 166 7.43 6.06 -18.90
CA ASP A 166 7.37 4.94 -17.95
C ASP A 166 8.07 5.28 -16.63
N VAL A 167 9.18 6.02 -16.68
CA VAL A 167 9.91 6.47 -15.48
C VAL A 167 9.07 7.47 -14.68
N MET A 168 8.49 8.47 -15.36
CA MET A 168 7.64 9.46 -14.71
C MET A 168 6.41 8.82 -14.07
N GLU A 169 5.77 7.87 -14.74
CA GLU A 169 4.65 7.11 -14.18
C GLU A 169 5.08 6.29 -12.97
N ALA A 170 6.24 5.61 -13.04
CA ALA A 170 6.77 4.84 -11.91
C ALA A 170 7.00 5.73 -10.68
N ILE A 171 7.58 6.92 -10.85
CA ILE A 171 7.80 7.88 -9.75
C ILE A 171 6.47 8.26 -9.09
N HIS A 172 5.43 8.54 -9.87
CA HIS A 172 4.11 8.89 -9.32
C HIS A 172 3.41 7.73 -8.58
N LEU A 173 3.72 6.49 -8.95
CA LEU A 173 3.13 5.29 -8.35
C LEU A 173 3.95 4.73 -7.18
N LYS A 174 5.22 5.13 -7.02
CA LYS A 174 6.17 4.55 -6.06
C LYS A 174 5.69 4.62 -4.61
N SER A 175 5.21 5.78 -4.18
CA SER A 175 4.79 6.02 -2.78
C SER A 175 3.30 5.67 -2.52
N PHE A 176 2.75 4.67 -3.22
CA PHE A 176 1.34 4.27 -3.03
C PHE A 176 1.04 3.75 -1.62
N ASP A 177 2.05 3.21 -0.93
CA ASP A 177 2.02 2.77 0.46
C ASP A 177 1.59 3.91 1.40
N TYR A 178 2.17 5.10 1.28
CA TYR A 178 1.77 6.29 2.05
C TYR A 178 0.31 6.70 1.79
N ARG A 179 -0.16 6.59 0.54
CA ARG A 179 -1.56 6.86 0.19
C ARG A 179 -2.50 5.82 0.80
N VAL A 180 -2.13 4.54 0.77
CA VAL A 180 -2.84 3.44 1.43
C VAL A 180 -2.94 3.69 2.94
N LEU A 181 -1.83 4.02 3.60
CA LEU A 181 -1.80 4.30 5.04
C LEU A 181 -2.67 5.51 5.42
N ASN A 182 -2.63 6.59 4.62
CA ASN A 182 -3.48 7.76 4.85
C ASN A 182 -4.98 7.45 4.67
N LEU A 183 -5.36 6.69 3.66
CA LEU A 183 -6.75 6.25 3.45
C LEU A 183 -7.22 5.32 4.58
N MET A 184 -6.34 4.43 5.07
CA MET A 184 -6.63 3.63 6.26
C MET A 184 -6.86 4.50 7.49
N MET A 185 -6.07 5.56 7.67
CA MET A 185 -6.22 6.47 8.80
C MET A 185 -7.55 7.23 8.77
N TYR A 186 -8.01 7.70 7.60
CA TYR A 186 -9.36 8.27 7.45
C TYR A 186 -10.44 7.27 7.91
N ARG A 187 -10.28 6.00 7.55
CA ARG A 187 -11.23 4.95 7.93
C ARG A 187 -11.19 4.58 9.42
N LEU A 188 -10.00 4.41 9.96
CA LEU A 188 -9.78 4.05 11.36
C LEU A 188 -10.23 5.16 12.33
N THR A 189 -10.17 6.41 11.89
CA THR A 189 -10.63 7.58 12.66
C THR A 189 -12.10 7.94 12.41
N GLY A 190 -12.74 7.34 11.41
CA GLY A 190 -14.12 7.64 11.02
C GLY A 190 -14.29 9.03 10.40
N GLN A 191 -13.22 9.56 9.78
CA GLN A 191 -13.20 10.84 9.10
C GLN A 191 -13.53 10.65 7.60
N GLN A 192 -14.13 11.67 6.99
CA GLN A 192 -14.24 11.70 5.53
C GLN A 192 -12.87 11.96 4.92
N VAL A 193 -12.57 11.31 3.79
CA VAL A 193 -11.33 11.53 3.06
C VAL A 193 -11.27 12.97 2.60
N ASN A 194 -10.18 13.66 2.95
CA ASN A 194 -9.95 15.04 2.53
C ASN A 194 -9.20 15.04 1.19
N ASP A 195 -9.88 15.47 0.13
CA ASP A 195 -9.32 15.51 -1.23
C ASP A 195 -8.10 16.42 -1.32
N LEU A 196 -8.10 17.55 -0.62
CA LEU A 196 -6.96 18.47 -0.61
C LEU A 196 -5.73 17.83 0.04
N HIS A 197 -5.94 17.02 1.08
CA HIS A 197 -4.85 16.26 1.70
C HIS A 197 -4.32 15.20 0.73
N MET A 198 -5.20 14.44 0.07
CA MET A 198 -4.77 13.43 -0.91
C MET A 198 -4.05 14.05 -2.13
N GLU A 199 -4.47 15.22 -2.59
CA GLU A 199 -3.77 15.97 -3.64
C GLU A 199 -2.40 16.46 -3.17
N PHE A 200 -2.32 16.97 -1.92
CA PHE A 200 -1.04 17.35 -1.31
C PHE A 200 -0.06 16.18 -1.23
N LEU A 201 -0.54 14.97 -0.85
CA LEU A 201 0.29 13.77 -0.80
C LEU A 201 0.96 13.50 -2.14
N SER A 202 0.20 13.51 -3.24
CA SER A 202 0.72 13.25 -4.58
C SER A 202 1.86 14.20 -4.97
N VAL A 203 1.76 15.48 -4.61
CA VAL A 203 2.81 16.48 -4.88
C VAL A 203 4.00 16.30 -3.95
N SER A 204 3.76 16.07 -2.66
CA SER A 204 4.82 15.90 -1.67
C SER A 204 5.65 14.65 -1.95
N GLU A 205 5.00 13.54 -2.26
CA GLU A 205 5.62 12.26 -2.64
C GLU A 205 6.52 12.45 -3.86
N PHE A 206 6.00 13.07 -4.93
CA PHE A 206 6.79 13.35 -6.13
C PHE A 206 8.07 14.16 -5.84
N LEU A 207 7.98 15.18 -4.97
CA LEU A 207 9.14 15.99 -4.58
C LEU A 207 10.15 15.20 -3.74
N VAL A 208 9.68 14.34 -2.83
CA VAL A 208 10.54 13.46 -2.03
C VAL A 208 11.30 12.49 -2.92
N GLU A 209 10.61 11.81 -3.84
CA GLU A 209 11.25 10.85 -4.75
C GLU A 209 12.30 11.52 -5.65
N ILE A 210 12.07 12.74 -6.13
CA ILE A 210 13.08 13.50 -6.90
C ILE A 210 14.28 13.91 -6.03
N CYS A 211 14.10 14.11 -4.74
CA CYS A 211 15.20 14.51 -3.86
C CYS A 211 16.08 13.33 -3.42
N ASP A 212 15.51 12.12 -3.37
CA ASP A 212 16.21 10.91 -2.95
C ASP A 212 17.05 10.27 -4.07
N ASP A 213 16.65 10.44 -5.35
CA ASP A 213 17.35 9.92 -6.56
C ASP A 213 18.31 10.94 -7.22
#